data_AF-A0A9P4H940-F1
#
_entry.id   AF-A0A9P4H940-F1
#
_cell.length_a   1.000
_cell.length_b   1.000
_cell.length_c   1.000
_cell.angle_alpha   90.00
_cell.angle_beta   90.00
_cell.angle_gamma   90.00
#
_symmetry.space_group_name_H-M   'P 1'
#
loop_
_entity.id
_entity.type
_entity.pdbx_description
1 polymer ?
#
loop_
_entity_poly.entity_id
_entity_poly.type
_entity_poly.pdbx_seq_one_letter_code
_entity_poly.pdbx_strand_id
1 'polypeptide(L)'
;MSHEGATSTVRCTGMAVLGIQVKYATKTSTWERSFLAQGVQDEFCEALKKARDVPAGAAIAILAEKEHPSESDSKSHFTTVFEDSKGNHITTKHVYP
;
A
#
# COMPACT_ATOMS: atom_id res chain seq x y z
N MET A 1 -3.41 12.01 9.56
CA MET A 1 -4.48 11.00 9.43
C MET A 1 -4.00 9.75 10.16
N SER A 2 -4.48 9.53 11.39
CA SER A 2 -4.10 8.39 12.21
C SER A 2 -4.77 7.13 11.69
N HIS A 3 -3.99 6.19 11.15
CA HIS A 3 -4.50 4.89 10.69
C HIS A 3 -4.72 3.98 11.90
N GLU A 4 -5.86 4.09 12.57
CA GLU A 4 -6.35 3.09 13.53
C GLU A 4 -7.19 2.00 12.79
N GLY A 5 -6.75 1.67 11.56
CA GLY A 5 -7.47 0.85 10.60
C GLY A 5 -6.98 -0.59 10.58
N ALA A 6 -7.91 -1.54 10.39
CA ALA A 6 -7.55 -2.92 10.10
C ALA A 6 -6.81 -2.97 8.75
N THR A 7 -5.73 -3.73 8.68
CA THR A 7 -4.96 -3.96 7.47
C THR A 7 -4.97 -5.44 7.13
N SER A 8 -4.98 -5.75 5.84
CA SER A 8 -4.85 -7.11 5.32
C SER A 8 -3.54 -7.26 4.55
N THR A 9 -2.94 -8.44 4.64
CA THR A 9 -1.63 -8.70 4.01
C THR A 9 -1.83 -8.98 2.52
N VAL A 10 -1.06 -8.30 1.68
CA VAL A 10 -0.95 -8.58 0.24
C VAL A 10 0.11 -9.64 0.03
N ARG A 11 -0.21 -10.68 -0.75
CA ARG A 11 0.79 -11.66 -1.17
C ARG A 11 1.45 -11.18 -2.47
N CYS A 12 2.56 -10.47 -2.33
CA CYS A 12 3.38 -10.06 -3.48
C CYS A 12 4.46 -11.10 -3.79
N THR A 13 4.45 -11.65 -5.00
CA THR A 13 5.55 -12.48 -5.49
C THR A 13 6.79 -11.58 -5.71
N GLY A 14 7.87 -11.81 -4.95
CA GLY A 14 9.15 -11.09 -5.11
C GLY A 14 9.44 -9.95 -4.12
N MET A 15 8.51 -9.58 -3.23
CA MET A 15 8.77 -8.57 -2.17
C MET A 15 9.72 -9.06 -1.07
N ALA A 16 9.90 -10.38 -0.95
CA ALA A 16 10.86 -10.97 -0.03
C ALA A 16 12.30 -10.48 -0.27
N VAL A 17 12.65 -10.07 -1.49
CA VAL A 17 13.98 -9.54 -1.84
C VAL A 17 14.20 -8.14 -1.25
N LEU A 18 13.14 -7.33 -1.15
CA LEU A 18 13.19 -6.00 -0.53
C LEU A 18 13.06 -6.05 0.99
N GLY A 19 12.65 -7.20 1.55
CA GLY A 19 12.41 -7.34 2.99
C GLY A 19 11.22 -6.54 3.51
N ILE A 20 10.32 -6.11 2.62
CA ILE A 20 9.16 -5.27 2.95
C ILE A 20 7.88 -6.09 2.87
N GLN A 21 7.08 -6.02 3.92
CA GLN A 21 5.75 -6.59 3.97
C GLN A 21 4.74 -5.65 3.32
N VAL A 22 4.01 -6.13 2.32
CA VAL A 22 2.98 -5.34 1.64
C VAL A 22 1.62 -5.66 2.21
N LYS A 23 0.84 -4.61 2.47
CA LYS A 23 -0.51 -4.67 3.04
C LYS A 23 -1.43 -3.68 2.33
N TYR A 24 -2.72 -3.81 2.57
CA TYR A 24 -3.72 -2.81 2.20
C TYR A 24 -4.63 -2.53 3.39
N ALA A 25 -5.06 -1.28 3.54
CA ALA A 25 -6.05 -0.91 4.54
C ALA A 25 -7.41 -1.50 4.13
N THR A 26 -8.10 -2.20 5.05
CA THR A 26 -9.49 -2.65 4.84
C THR A 26 -10.50 -1.67 5.42
N LYS A 27 -10.09 -0.81 6.35
CA LYS A 27 -10.95 0.26 6.87
C LYS A 27 -10.16 1.52 7.15
N THR A 28 -10.82 2.65 6.94
CA THR A 28 -10.40 3.97 7.40
C THR A 28 -11.59 4.63 8.09
N SER A 29 -11.41 5.81 8.69
CA SER A 29 -12.52 6.58 9.27
C SER A 29 -13.58 7.00 8.23
N THR A 30 -13.26 6.92 6.93
CA THR A 30 -14.10 7.45 5.84
C THR A 30 -14.64 6.37 4.91
N TRP A 31 -14.07 5.16 4.92
CA TRP A 31 -14.50 4.06 4.04
C TRP A 31 -14.05 2.70 4.58
N GLU A 32 -14.77 1.65 4.19
CA GLU A 32 -14.44 0.25 4.47
C GLU A 32 -14.46 -0.55 3.15
N ARG A 33 -13.52 -1.50 3.01
CA ARG A 33 -13.45 -2.48 1.92
C ARG A 33 -13.03 -3.83 2.49
N SER A 34 -13.78 -4.87 2.14
CA SER A 34 -13.50 -6.24 2.58
C SER A 34 -12.37 -6.89 1.77
N PHE A 35 -12.26 -6.53 0.50
CA PHE A 35 -11.36 -7.15 -0.46
C PHE A 35 -10.77 -6.10 -1.39
N LEU A 36 -9.55 -6.34 -1.87
CA LEU A 36 -8.90 -5.58 -2.92
C LEU A 36 -8.64 -6.51 -4.09
N ALA A 37 -9.04 -6.11 -5.31
CA ALA A 37 -8.84 -6.94 -6.49
C ALA A 37 -7.38 -7.39 -6.66
N GLN A 38 -7.18 -8.65 -7.07
CA GLN A 38 -5.84 -9.23 -7.19
C GLN A 38 -4.97 -8.49 -8.22
N GLY A 39 -5.56 -7.94 -9.29
CA GLY A 39 -4.86 -7.10 -10.26
C GLY A 39 -4.26 -5.84 -9.61
N VAL A 40 -5.05 -5.12 -8.82
CA VAL A 40 -4.61 -3.93 -8.08
C VAL A 40 -3.53 -4.27 -7.06
N GLN A 41 -3.64 -5.44 -6.40
CA GLN A 41 -2.59 -5.93 -5.52
C GLN A 41 -1.27 -6.13 -6.28
N ASP A 42 -1.31 -6.77 -7.45
CA ASP A 42 -0.12 -7.04 -8.26
C ASP A 42 0.51 -5.75 -8.82
N GLU A 43 -0.31 -4.86 -9.38
CA GLU A 43 0.12 -3.54 -9.83
C GLU A 43 0.79 -2.75 -8.71
N PHE A 44 0.23 -2.79 -7.50
CA PHE A 44 0.82 -2.15 -6.34
C PHE A 44 2.17 -2.78 -5.94
N CYS A 45 2.28 -4.12 -6.00
CA CYS A 45 3.54 -4.81 -5.78
C CYS A 45 4.60 -4.39 -6.82
N GLU A 46 4.23 -4.28 -8.09
CA GLU A 46 5.13 -3.83 -9.16
C GLU A 46 5.56 -2.37 -8.98
N ALA A 47 4.62 -1.51 -8.63
CA ALA A 47 4.86 -0.10 -8.36
C ALA A 47 5.89 0.07 -7.21
N LEU A 48 5.72 -0.68 -6.13
CA LEU A 48 6.68 -0.68 -5.01
C LEU A 48 8.06 -1.24 -5.38
N LYS A 49 8.14 -2.22 -6.29
CA LYS A 49 9.45 -2.72 -6.79
C LYS A 49 10.19 -1.68 -7.61
N LYS A 50 9.45 -0.87 -8.39
CA LYS A 50 10.01 0.21 -9.21
C LYS A 50 10.23 1.49 -8.40
N ALA A 51 9.56 1.63 -7.26
CA ALA A 51 9.66 2.79 -6.38
C ALA A 51 11.10 2.97 -5.90
N ARG A 52 11.75 4.02 -6.41
CA ARG A 52 13.07 4.46 -5.92
C ARG A 52 13.00 5.16 -4.56
N ASP A 53 11.78 5.55 -4.17
CA ASP A 53 11.49 6.45 -3.04
C ASP A 53 10.98 5.72 -1.79
N VAL A 54 11.23 4.41 -1.68
CA VAL A 54 10.94 3.65 -0.46
C VAL A 54 11.84 4.18 0.66
N PRO A 55 11.27 4.70 1.77
CA PRO A 55 12.05 5.30 2.82
C PRO A 55 12.92 4.25 3.53
N ALA A 56 14.15 4.63 3.84
CA ALA A 56 15.08 3.77 4.58
C ALA A 56 14.48 3.38 5.94
N GLY A 57 14.55 2.08 6.27
CA GLY A 57 13.96 1.54 7.50
C GLY A 57 12.48 1.19 7.41
N ALA A 58 11.83 1.42 6.25
CA ALA A 58 10.50 0.88 6.02
C ALA A 58 10.55 -0.64 5.92
N ALA A 59 9.76 -1.31 6.75
CA ALA A 59 9.57 -2.75 6.72
C ALA A 59 8.15 -3.12 6.27
N ILE A 60 7.21 -2.17 6.29
CA ILE A 60 5.82 -2.40 5.92
C ILE A 60 5.35 -1.28 4.99
N ALA A 61 4.67 -1.64 3.91
CA ALA A 61 4.01 -0.73 2.98
C ALA A 61 2.52 -1.04 2.93
N ILE A 62 1.67 -0.08 3.28
CA ILE A 62 0.21 -0.23 3.35
C ILE A 62 -0.43 0.65 2.28
N LEU A 63 -1.18 0.03 1.35
CA LEU A 63 -2.05 0.76 0.44
C LEU A 63 -3.23 1.36 1.21
N ALA A 64 -3.25 2.69 1.34
CA ALA A 64 -4.25 3.46 2.08
C ALA A 64 -5.28 4.15 1.19
N GLU A 65 -5.20 3.93 -0.12
CA GLU A 65 -6.10 4.58 -1.07
C GLU A 65 -7.50 3.96 -1.09
N LYS A 66 -8.52 4.81 -1.24
CA LYS A 66 -9.90 4.37 -1.46
C LYS A 66 -10.01 3.64 -2.79
N GLU A 67 -10.97 2.74 -2.93
CA GLU A 67 -11.32 2.21 -4.25
C GLU A 67 -11.94 3.34 -5.10
N HIS A 68 -11.39 3.59 -6.29
CA HIS A 68 -11.95 4.58 -7.21
C HIS A 68 -12.95 3.84 -8.10
N PRO A 69 -14.24 4.24 -8.13
CA PRO A 69 -15.28 3.53 -8.88
C PRO A 69 -15.20 3.73 -10.41
N SER A 70 -14.19 4.44 -10.92
CA SER A 70 -14.07 4.80 -12.33
C SER A 70 -12.74 4.31 -12.90
N GLU A 71 -12.80 3.45 -13.91
CA GLU A 71 -11.65 3.09 -14.77
C GLU A 71 -11.05 4.31 -15.49
N SER A 72 -11.82 5.39 -15.62
CA SER A 72 -11.39 6.65 -16.24
C SER A 72 -10.64 7.60 -15.31
N ASP A 73 -10.60 7.31 -14.01
CA ASP A 73 -9.69 7.96 -13.06
C ASP A 73 -8.41 7.13 -13.08
N SER A 74 -7.65 7.23 -14.18
CA SER A 74 -6.39 6.50 -14.39
C SER A 74 -5.53 6.67 -13.14
N LYS A 75 -5.50 5.63 -12.29
CA LYS A 75 -4.73 5.59 -11.04
C LYS A 75 -3.27 5.75 -11.38
N SER A 76 -2.85 7.01 -11.49
CA SER A 76 -1.46 7.35 -11.83
C SER A 76 -0.54 7.12 -10.64
N HIS A 77 -1.09 6.83 -9.46
CA HIS A 77 -0.35 6.60 -8.24
C HIS A 77 -1.17 5.78 -7.23
N PHE A 78 -0.47 5.21 -6.26
CA PHE A 78 -0.98 4.49 -5.11
C PHE A 78 -0.58 5.22 -3.82
N THR A 79 -1.56 5.72 -3.08
CA THR A 79 -1.30 6.29 -1.75
C THR A 79 -0.84 5.20 -0.78
N THR A 80 0.41 5.28 -0.36
CA THR A 80 1.10 4.27 0.43
C THR A 80 1.60 4.84 1.74
N VAL A 81 1.24 4.16 2.84
CA VAL A 81 1.80 4.41 4.16
C VAL A 81 2.97 3.46 4.38
N PHE A 82 4.12 4.02 4.73
CA PHE A 82 5.30 3.26 5.11
C PHE A 82 5.44 3.23 6.62
N GLU A 83 5.67 2.04 7.17
CA GLU A 83 5.92 1.83 8.59
C GLU A 83 7.22 1.05 8.80
N ASP A 84 7.81 1.22 9.97
CA ASP A 84 8.95 0.41 10.41
C ASP A 84 8.50 -0.99 10.87
N SER A 85 9.44 -1.88 11.18
CA SER A 85 9.15 -3.24 11.66
C SER A 85 8.37 -3.28 12.99
N LYS A 86 8.36 -2.19 13.77
CA LYS A 86 7.59 -2.05 15.01
C LYS A 86 6.18 -1.48 14.76
N GLY A 87 5.82 -1.18 13.50
CA GLY A 87 4.54 -0.58 13.15
C GLY A 87 4.46 0.92 13.42
N ASN A 88 5.60 1.62 13.58
CA ASN A 88 5.56 3.07 13.68
C ASN A 88 5.44 3.68 12.28
N HIS A 89 4.53 4.65 12.15
CA HIS A 89 4.39 5.43 10.94
C HIS A 89 5.69 6.18 10.61
N ILE A 90 6.29 5.87 9.46
CA ILE A 90 7.46 6.61 8.96
C ILE A 90 6.96 7.78 8.11
N THR A 91 6.16 7.49 7.08
CA THR A 91 5.66 8.51 6.16
C THR A 91 4.49 7.98 5.32
N THR A 92 3.81 8.90 4.63
CA THR A 92 2.83 8.58 3.58
C THR A 92 3.32 9.18 2.27
N LYS A 93 3.39 8.38 1.21
CA LYS A 93 3.83 8.81 -0.13
C LYS A 93 2.97 8.20 -1.22
N HIS A 94 2.92 8.87 -2.37
CA HIS A 94 2.33 8.33 -3.59
C HIS A 94 3.39 7.49 -4.32
N VAL A 95 3.04 6.24 -4.63
CA VAL A 95 3.89 5.29 -5.35
C VAL A 95 3.34 5.12 -6.75
N TYR A 96 4.19 5.25 -7.77
CA TYR A 96 3.79 5.24 -9.17
C TYR A 96 4.11 3.86 -9.79
N PRO A 97 3.19 3.26 -10.58
CA PRO A 97 3.40 1.98 -11.26
C PRO A 97 4.46 2.00 -12.37
#